data_AF-A0A3G5EAU4-F1
#
_entry.id   AF-A0A3G5EAU4-F1
#
_cell.length_a   1.000
_cell.length_b   1.000
_cell.length_c   1.000
_cell.angle_alpha   90.00
_cell.angle_beta   90.00
_cell.angle_gamma   90.00
#
_symmetry.space_group_name_H-M   'P 1'
#
loop_
_entity.id
_entity.type
_entity.pdbx_description
1 polymer ?
#
loop_
_entity_poly.entity_id
_entity_poly.type
_entity_poly.pdbx_seq_one_letter_code
_entity_poly.pdbx_strand_id
1 'polypeptide(L)'
;YGIKNLNYMSYNHQHHYFFLIGPPLLIPVYFHIQIMHTMFSRKDWVDLVWFMTYYMRYFLCFVPFYGFFGSVVLSSFVRFLESHWFVWVTQMNHIPMDIDHDKHQDWVTMQLKTTCNIEQSIFNDWFSGHLNFQIEHHLFPTMPRHNYWLAAPAVRALCEKHGIPYEVKTLWRGMVDVVSSLKKSGDLWLDAYLHK
;
A
#
# COMPACT_ATOMS: atom_id res chain seq x y z
N TYR A 1 -22.92 5.25 -16.02
CA TYR A 1 -22.72 4.62 -14.70
C TYR A 1 -23.07 5.55 -13.53
N GLY A 2 -24.16 6.34 -13.63
CA GLY A 2 -24.44 7.40 -12.66
C GLY A 2 -25.92 7.61 -12.37
N ILE A 3 -26.72 6.54 -12.32
CA ILE A 3 -28.14 6.68 -11.98
C ILE A 3 -28.41 5.93 -10.69
N LYS A 4 -28.52 6.70 -9.60
CA LYS A 4 -29.21 6.41 -8.35
C LYS A 4 -28.79 5.11 -7.64
N ASN A 5 -27.69 5.18 -6.90
CA ASN A 5 -27.56 4.46 -5.63
C ASN A 5 -26.65 5.27 -4.72
N LEU A 6 -27.26 6.09 -3.86
CA LEU A 6 -26.57 6.69 -2.72
C LEU A 6 -26.16 5.55 -1.79
N ASN A 7 -24.94 5.04 -1.95
CA ASN A 7 -24.30 4.37 -0.83
C ASN A 7 -24.05 5.41 0.27
N TYR A 8 -24.26 5.02 1.52
CA TYR A 8 -24.28 5.91 2.69
C TYR A 8 -23.01 6.76 2.92
N MET A 9 -21.92 6.52 2.18
CA MET A 9 -20.67 7.26 2.31
C MET A 9 -20.40 8.15 1.11
N SER A 10 -20.25 9.45 1.37
CA SER A 10 -19.87 10.45 0.39
C SER A 10 -18.42 10.21 -0.06
N TYR A 11 -18.25 9.83 -1.34
CA TYR A 11 -16.95 9.51 -1.94
C TYR A 11 -15.99 10.70 -1.95
N ASN A 12 -16.50 11.93 -2.16
CA ASN A 12 -15.67 13.13 -2.18
C ASN A 12 -14.98 13.46 -0.85
N HIS A 13 -15.49 12.94 0.27
CA HIS A 13 -14.89 13.14 1.58
C HIS A 13 -13.98 11.99 2.04
N GLN A 14 -13.70 10.98 1.21
CA GLN A 14 -12.88 9.81 1.59
C GLN A 14 -11.52 10.19 2.18
N HIS A 15 -10.90 11.24 1.67
CA HIS A 15 -9.61 11.74 2.16
C HIS A 15 -9.64 12.16 3.66
N HIS A 16 -10.81 12.45 4.24
CA HIS A 16 -10.93 12.80 5.66
C HIS A 16 -11.03 11.58 6.58
N TYR A 17 -11.71 10.53 6.15
CA TYR A 17 -12.05 9.40 7.03
C TYR A 17 -11.37 8.09 6.65
N PHE A 18 -10.82 7.95 5.44
CA PHE A 18 -10.22 6.70 4.97
C PHE A 18 -9.13 6.22 5.92
N PHE A 19 -8.19 7.08 6.30
CA PHE A 19 -7.10 6.69 7.21
C PHE A 19 -7.54 6.51 8.66
N LEU A 20 -8.72 7.02 9.05
CA LEU A 20 -9.30 6.84 10.38
C LEU A 20 -10.18 5.60 10.51
N ILE A 21 -10.64 5.03 9.39
CA ILE A 21 -11.58 3.89 9.38
C ILE A 21 -10.96 2.69 8.67
N GLY A 22 -10.38 2.91 7.48
CA GLY A 22 -9.81 1.87 6.62
C GLY A 22 -8.68 1.10 7.31
N PRO A 23 -7.51 1.70 7.60
CA PRO A 23 -6.41 1.00 8.24
C PRO A 23 -6.81 0.37 9.59
N PRO A 24 -7.51 1.02 10.53
CA PRO A 24 -7.92 0.36 11.78
C PRO A 24 -8.76 -0.91 11.59
N LEU A 25 -9.53 -1.02 10.50
CA LEU A 25 -10.38 -2.18 10.23
C LEU A 25 -9.77 -3.19 9.25
N LEU A 26 -8.78 -2.81 8.44
CA LEU A 26 -8.27 -3.63 7.33
C LEU A 26 -7.62 -4.93 7.82
N ILE A 27 -6.45 -4.86 8.47
CA ILE A 27 -5.77 -6.06 8.99
C ILE A 27 -6.48 -6.60 10.25
N PRO A 28 -6.83 -5.77 11.25
CA PRO A 28 -7.34 -6.29 12.52
C PRO A 28 -8.71 -6.98 12.42
N VAL A 29 -9.53 -6.60 11.43
CA VAL A 29 -10.91 -7.10 11.30
C VAL A 29 -11.12 -7.77 9.94
N TYR A 30 -11.02 -7.03 8.84
CA TYR A 30 -11.41 -7.51 7.52
C TYR A 30 -10.57 -8.70 7.05
N PHE A 31 -9.24 -8.57 7.02
CA PHE A 31 -8.36 -9.67 6.62
C PHE A 31 -8.41 -10.83 7.60
N HIS A 32 -8.58 -10.58 8.90
CA HIS A 32 -8.74 -11.66 9.86
C HIS A 32 -9.98 -12.52 9.57
N ILE A 33 -11.12 -11.88 9.29
CA ILE A 33 -12.35 -12.58 8.89
C ILE A 33 -12.15 -13.30 7.55
N GLN A 34 -11.54 -12.64 6.56
CA GLN A 34 -11.31 -13.23 5.23
C GLN A 34 -10.37 -14.43 5.27
N ILE A 35 -9.29 -14.37 6.06
CA ILE A 35 -8.35 -15.48 6.25
C ILE A 35 -9.07 -16.66 6.90
N MET A 36 -9.83 -16.42 7.97
CA MET A 36 -10.61 -17.47 8.62
C MET A 36 -11.63 -18.09 7.67
N HIS A 37 -12.44 -17.27 7.00
CA HIS A 37 -13.40 -17.73 6.01
C HIS A 37 -12.73 -18.58 4.92
N THR A 38 -11.61 -18.11 4.37
CA THR A 38 -10.87 -18.83 3.32
C THR A 38 -10.36 -20.17 3.80
N MET A 39 -9.71 -20.24 4.97
CA MET A 39 -9.18 -21.50 5.52
C MET A 39 -10.29 -22.54 5.72
N PHE A 40 -11.47 -22.13 6.20
CA PHE A 40 -12.61 -23.05 6.34
C PHE A 40 -13.24 -23.43 5.00
N SER A 41 -13.48 -22.47 4.10
CA SER A 41 -14.12 -22.73 2.80
C SER A 41 -13.26 -23.62 1.91
N ARG A 42 -11.94 -23.45 1.94
CA ARG A 42 -10.99 -24.23 1.14
C ARG A 42 -10.48 -25.49 1.83
N LYS A 43 -10.77 -25.65 3.12
CA LYS A 43 -10.27 -26.74 3.97
C LYS A 43 -8.75 -26.73 4.10
N ASP A 44 -8.16 -25.54 4.19
CA ASP A 44 -6.72 -25.34 4.36
C ASP A 44 -6.31 -25.59 5.83
N TRP A 45 -6.44 -26.85 6.27
CA TRP A 45 -6.27 -27.22 7.69
C TRP A 45 -4.85 -27.01 8.20
N VAL A 46 -3.84 -27.15 7.34
CA VAL A 46 -2.45 -26.90 7.70
C VAL A 46 -2.26 -25.43 8.08
N ASP A 47 -2.80 -24.52 7.29
CA ASP A 47 -2.73 -23.08 7.55
C ASP A 47 -3.51 -22.73 8.82
N LEU A 48 -4.67 -23.35 9.03
CA LEU A 48 -5.44 -23.17 10.27
C LEU A 48 -4.65 -23.62 11.51
N VAL A 49 -3.97 -24.76 11.45
CA VAL A 49 -3.13 -25.24 12.56
C VAL A 49 -1.97 -24.28 12.83
N TRP A 50 -1.30 -23.77 11.80
CA TRP A 50 -0.23 -22.78 11.97
C TRP A 50 -0.74 -21.47 12.57
N PHE A 51 -1.88 -20.98 12.08
CA PHE A 51 -2.54 -19.80 12.60
C PHE A 51 -2.90 -19.97 14.09
N MET A 52 -3.55 -21.08 14.47
CA MET A 52 -3.93 -21.35 15.85
C MET A 52 -2.69 -21.51 16.76
N THR A 53 -1.65 -22.19 16.25
CA THR A 53 -0.39 -22.37 16.98
C THR A 53 0.32 -21.03 17.21
N TYR A 54 0.30 -20.12 16.24
CA TYR A 54 0.84 -18.77 16.40
C TYR A 54 0.15 -18.02 17.55
N TYR A 55 -1.19 -17.96 17.56
CA TYR A 55 -1.92 -17.27 18.62
C TYR A 55 -1.79 -17.95 19.98
N MET A 56 -1.77 -19.29 20.01
CA MET A 56 -1.50 -20.04 21.24
C MET A 56 -0.12 -19.68 21.80
N ARG A 57 0.93 -19.71 20.97
CA ARG A 57 2.29 -19.33 21.39
C ARG A 57 2.37 -17.88 21.84
N TYR A 58 1.69 -16.97 21.13
CA TYR A 58 1.59 -15.57 21.51
C TYR A 58 0.99 -15.42 22.91
N PHE A 59 -0.18 -16.01 23.17
CA PHE A 59 -0.82 -15.92 24.49
C PHE A 59 0.00 -16.62 25.58
N LEU A 60 0.56 -17.80 25.33
CA LEU A 60 1.45 -18.45 26.29
C LEU A 60 2.67 -17.60 26.64
N CYS A 61 3.20 -16.84 25.68
CA CYS A 61 4.33 -15.96 25.89
C CYS A 61 3.95 -14.69 26.67
N PHE A 62 2.83 -14.04 26.33
CA PHE A 62 2.52 -12.69 26.82
C PHE A 62 1.56 -12.65 28.02
N VAL A 63 0.71 -13.67 28.22
CA VAL A 63 -0.21 -13.73 29.37
C VAL A 63 0.51 -13.69 30.72
N PRO A 64 1.66 -14.35 30.93
CA PRO A 64 2.40 -14.23 32.19
C PRO A 64 2.85 -12.79 32.53
N PHE A 65 3.03 -11.94 31.53
CA PHE A 65 3.50 -10.56 31.71
C PHE A 65 2.36 -9.54 31.78
N TYR A 66 1.32 -9.71 30.97
CA TYR A 66 0.26 -8.71 30.78
C TYR A 66 -1.14 -9.20 31.19
N GLY A 67 -1.27 -10.45 31.61
CA GLY A 67 -2.57 -11.11 31.75
C GLY A 67 -3.26 -11.35 30.40
N PHE A 68 -4.42 -12.01 30.42
CA PHE A 68 -5.19 -12.29 29.21
C PHE A 68 -5.60 -11.00 28.49
N PHE A 69 -6.28 -10.10 29.20
CA PHE A 69 -6.77 -8.85 28.62
C PHE A 69 -5.63 -7.93 28.15
N GLY A 70 -4.54 -7.81 28.91
CA GLY A 70 -3.39 -7.02 28.48
C GLY A 70 -2.72 -7.59 27.23
N SER A 71 -2.64 -8.92 27.11
CA SER A 71 -2.13 -9.58 25.90
C SER A 71 -3.01 -9.34 24.67
N VAL A 72 -4.34 -9.34 24.86
CA VAL A 72 -5.30 -8.98 23.80
C VAL A 72 -5.12 -7.53 23.38
N VAL A 73 -5.01 -6.59 24.33
CA VAL A 73 -4.78 -5.16 24.03
C VAL A 73 -3.46 -4.96 23.29
N LEU A 74 -2.38 -5.61 23.73
CA LEU A 74 -1.08 -5.55 23.06
C LEU A 74 -1.18 -6.09 21.62
N SER A 75 -1.84 -7.22 21.42
CA SER A 75 -2.01 -7.83 20.09
C SER A 75 -2.78 -6.88 19.18
N SER A 76 -3.91 -6.35 19.65
CA SER A 76 -4.76 -5.42 18.91
C SER A 76 -4.00 -4.14 18.55
N PHE A 77 -3.21 -3.60 19.48
CA PHE A 77 -2.40 -2.42 19.24
C PHE A 77 -1.31 -2.66 18.18
N VAL A 78 -0.61 -3.80 18.26
CA VAL A 78 0.40 -4.17 17.25
C VAL A 78 -0.23 -4.36 15.87
N ARG A 79 -1.39 -5.04 15.79
CA ARG A 79 -2.14 -5.21 14.52
C ARG A 79 -2.63 -3.86 13.98
N PHE A 80 -3.04 -2.94 14.85
CA PHE A 80 -3.42 -1.59 14.46
C PHE A 80 -2.24 -0.84 13.82
N LEU A 81 -1.06 -0.87 14.44
CA LEU A 81 0.15 -0.24 13.89
C LEU A 81 0.58 -0.89 12.57
N GLU A 82 0.59 -2.22 12.51
CA GLU A 82 0.88 -2.99 11.29
C GLU A 82 -0.05 -2.58 10.15
N SER A 83 -1.34 -2.43 10.42
CA SER A 83 -2.33 -2.05 9.40
C SER A 83 -2.10 -0.65 8.84
N HIS A 84 -1.78 0.33 9.70
CA HIS A 84 -1.44 1.68 9.25
C HIS A 84 -0.17 1.68 8.42
N TRP A 85 0.87 1.00 8.92
CA TRP A 85 2.14 0.86 8.23
C TRP A 85 1.95 0.21 6.85
N PHE A 86 1.23 -0.91 6.79
CA PHE A 86 0.92 -1.62 5.56
C PHE A 86 0.19 -0.75 4.56
N VAL A 87 -0.89 -0.05 4.97
CA VAL A 87 -1.63 0.83 4.06
C VAL A 87 -0.75 1.98 3.57
N TRP A 88 -0.05 2.68 4.45
CA TRP A 88 0.80 3.80 4.03
C TRP A 88 1.90 3.39 3.07
N VAL A 89 2.61 2.30 3.38
CA VAL A 89 3.65 1.78 2.50
C VAL A 89 3.04 1.33 1.18
N THR A 90 2.02 0.47 1.17
CA THR A 90 1.46 -0.06 -0.09
C THR A 90 0.87 1.04 -0.98
N GLN A 91 0.14 2.02 -0.42
CA GLN A 91 -0.44 3.11 -1.20
C GLN A 91 0.62 4.03 -1.77
N MET A 92 1.69 4.33 -1.03
CA MET A 92 2.79 5.16 -1.50
C MET A 92 3.49 4.56 -2.73
N ASN A 93 3.50 3.24 -2.86
CA ASN A 93 4.11 2.55 -3.99
C ASN A 93 3.20 2.46 -5.23
N HIS A 94 1.95 2.91 -5.11
CA HIS A 94 0.98 2.97 -6.20
C HIS A 94 0.51 4.41 -6.42
N ILE A 95 1.35 5.41 -6.09
CA ILE A 95 1.03 6.80 -6.35
C ILE A 95 0.88 6.99 -7.86
N PRO A 96 -0.29 7.43 -8.35
CA PRO A 96 -0.46 7.68 -9.76
C PRO A 96 0.35 8.92 -10.15
N MET A 97 1.14 8.80 -11.21
CA MET A 97 1.66 9.94 -11.95
C MET A 97 0.62 10.40 -12.98
N ASP A 98 0.82 11.53 -13.63
CA ASP A 98 -0.12 12.01 -14.64
C ASP A 98 -0.14 11.04 -15.84
N ILE A 99 -1.17 10.21 -15.89
CA ILE A 99 -1.48 9.34 -17.02
C ILE A 99 -2.45 10.10 -17.93
N ASP A 100 -1.94 10.58 -19.05
CA ASP A 100 -2.75 11.15 -20.14
C ASP A 100 -3.37 10.00 -20.97
N HIS A 101 -4.19 10.33 -21.98
CA HIS A 101 -4.60 9.40 -23.02
C HIS A 101 -3.40 8.68 -23.65
N ASP A 102 -3.60 7.47 -24.17
CA ASP A 102 -2.54 6.68 -24.80
C ASP A 102 -1.78 7.50 -25.86
N LYS A 103 -0.51 7.79 -25.57
CA LYS A 103 0.39 8.55 -26.44
C LYS A 103 1.24 7.64 -27.34
N HIS A 104 0.95 6.34 -27.40
CA HIS A 104 1.70 5.33 -28.15
C HIS A 104 3.21 5.38 -27.88
N GLN A 105 3.58 5.55 -26.59
CA GLN A 105 4.98 5.55 -26.16
C GLN A 105 5.52 4.12 -26.06
N ASP A 106 6.83 3.96 -26.20
CA ASP A 106 7.47 2.68 -25.94
C ASP A 106 7.31 2.28 -24.46
N TRP A 107 7.38 0.98 -24.21
CA TRP A 107 7.10 0.43 -22.88
C TRP A 107 8.02 1.01 -21.79
N VAL A 108 9.31 1.19 -22.05
CA VAL A 108 10.28 1.68 -21.05
C VAL A 108 9.96 3.13 -20.67
N THR A 109 9.77 3.98 -21.67
CA THR A 109 9.40 5.39 -21.45
C THR A 109 8.07 5.51 -20.71
N MET A 110 7.10 4.66 -21.04
CA MET A 110 5.82 4.62 -20.34
C MET A 110 6.01 4.27 -18.86
N GLN A 111 6.70 3.17 -18.54
CA GLN A 111 6.93 2.77 -17.14
C GLN A 111 7.58 3.90 -16.34
N LEU A 112 8.62 4.54 -16.89
CA LEU A 112 9.36 5.63 -16.24
C LEU A 112 8.51 6.88 -15.99
N LYS A 113 7.57 7.21 -16.87
CA LYS A 113 6.70 8.38 -16.72
C LYS A 113 5.50 8.15 -15.82
N THR A 114 5.00 6.92 -15.77
CA THR A 114 3.78 6.59 -15.00
C THR A 114 4.06 6.17 -13.57
N THR A 115 5.33 6.00 -13.19
CA THR A 115 5.75 5.60 -11.84
C THR A 115 6.79 6.56 -11.28
N CYS A 116 7.02 6.48 -9.97
CA CYS A 116 8.08 7.23 -9.32
C CYS A 116 8.65 6.41 -8.17
N ASN A 117 9.91 6.68 -7.84
CA ASN A 117 10.54 6.14 -6.64
C ASN A 117 10.32 7.03 -5.43
N ILE A 118 10.53 6.44 -4.26
CA ILE A 118 10.72 7.18 -3.01
C ILE A 118 12.21 7.19 -2.70
N GLU A 119 12.70 8.31 -2.18
CA GLU A 119 14.12 8.52 -1.87
C GLU A 119 14.74 7.32 -1.15
N GLN A 120 15.90 6.91 -1.64
CA GLN A 120 16.67 5.85 -1.01
C GLN A 120 17.31 6.36 0.28
N SER A 121 17.14 5.60 1.35
CA SER A 121 17.91 5.75 2.59
C SER A 121 17.83 4.45 3.38
N ILE A 122 18.77 4.22 4.30
CA ILE A 122 18.74 3.05 5.19
C ILE A 122 17.37 2.92 5.87
N PHE A 123 16.79 4.05 6.31
CA PHE A 123 15.48 4.07 6.93
C PHE A 123 14.36 3.73 5.93
N ASN A 124 14.30 4.38 4.77
CA ASN A 124 13.21 4.16 3.80
C ASN A 124 13.24 2.75 3.21
N ASP A 125 14.43 2.22 2.95
CA ASP A 125 14.63 0.87 2.39
C ASP A 125 14.15 -0.21 3.38
N TRP A 126 14.42 0.00 4.69
CA TRP A 126 13.92 -0.86 5.77
C TRP A 126 12.42 -0.68 6.00
N PHE A 127 11.96 0.57 6.18
CA PHE A 127 10.59 0.90 6.53
C PHE A 127 9.60 0.48 5.44
N SER A 128 9.98 0.58 4.16
CA SER A 128 9.12 0.17 3.05
C SER A 128 9.35 -1.28 2.60
N GLY A 129 10.37 -1.96 3.11
CA GLY A 129 10.78 -3.28 2.62
C GLY A 129 11.19 -3.26 1.14
N HIS A 130 11.98 -2.25 0.74
CA HIS A 130 12.44 -1.98 -0.63
C HIS A 130 11.33 -1.67 -1.64
N LEU A 131 10.11 -1.37 -1.18
CA LEU A 131 9.06 -0.98 -2.10
C LEU A 131 9.25 0.45 -2.63
N ASN A 132 10.15 1.25 -2.06
CA ASN A 132 10.53 2.58 -2.57
C ASN A 132 11.16 2.60 -3.98
N PHE A 133 11.47 1.43 -4.56
CA PHE A 133 12.05 1.25 -5.90
C PHE A 133 11.04 0.74 -6.94
N GLN A 134 9.97 1.50 -7.20
CA GLN A 134 8.94 1.13 -8.16
C GLN A 134 9.41 1.21 -9.61
N ILE A 135 10.26 2.17 -9.97
CA ILE A 135 10.85 2.25 -11.31
C ILE A 135 11.55 0.92 -11.66
N GLU A 136 12.41 0.42 -10.77
CA GLU A 136 13.14 -0.82 -10.97
C GLU A 136 12.22 -2.03 -10.93
N HIS A 137 11.20 -2.02 -10.08
CA HIS A 137 10.17 -3.06 -10.05
C HIS A 137 9.44 -3.19 -11.39
N HIS A 138 9.06 -2.06 -11.98
CA HIS A 138 8.34 -2.03 -13.25
C HIS A 138 9.24 -2.37 -14.45
N LEU A 139 10.51 -1.95 -14.43
CA LEU A 139 11.47 -2.30 -15.48
C LEU A 139 11.96 -3.76 -15.40
N PHE A 140 12.07 -4.30 -14.19
CA PHE A 140 12.60 -5.64 -13.92
C PHE A 140 11.70 -6.42 -12.93
N PRO A 141 10.46 -6.77 -13.32
CA PRO A 141 9.48 -7.34 -12.39
C PRO A 141 9.87 -8.72 -11.82
N THR A 142 10.78 -9.43 -12.50
CA THR A 142 11.32 -10.72 -12.04
C THR A 142 12.57 -10.59 -11.17
N MET A 143 13.18 -9.41 -11.09
CA MET A 143 14.36 -9.19 -10.24
C MET A 143 13.95 -9.20 -8.75
N PRO A 144 14.68 -9.92 -7.89
CA PRO A 144 14.43 -9.88 -6.45
C PRO A 144 14.56 -8.47 -5.89
N ARG A 145 13.59 -8.05 -5.06
CA ARG A 145 13.49 -6.66 -4.56
C ARG A 145 14.74 -6.15 -3.83
N HIS A 146 15.48 -7.03 -3.17
CA HIS A 146 16.73 -6.68 -2.48
C HIS A 146 17.88 -6.31 -3.43
N ASN A 147 17.70 -6.44 -4.75
CA ASN A 147 18.68 -6.03 -5.77
C ASN A 147 18.32 -4.71 -6.44
N TYR A 148 17.13 -4.14 -6.21
CA TYR A 148 16.71 -2.90 -6.87
C TYR A 148 17.64 -1.72 -6.58
N TRP A 149 18.13 -1.61 -5.34
CA TRP A 149 19.07 -0.56 -4.97
C TRP A 149 20.42 -0.64 -5.72
N LEU A 150 20.80 -1.82 -6.20
CA LEU A 150 21.99 -2.01 -7.06
C LEU A 150 21.71 -1.59 -8.50
N ALA A 151 20.48 -1.80 -8.99
CA ALA A 151 20.07 -1.43 -10.34
C ALA A 151 19.78 0.07 -10.47
N ALA A 152 19.24 0.71 -9.43
CA ALA A 152 18.77 2.08 -9.46
C ALA A 152 19.80 3.11 -9.97
N PRO A 153 21.09 3.08 -9.58
CA PRO A 153 22.10 3.98 -10.13
C PRO A 153 22.31 3.82 -11.64
N ALA A 154 22.29 2.58 -12.13
CA ALA A 154 22.47 2.29 -13.55
C ALA A 154 21.24 2.72 -14.37
N VAL A 155 20.04 2.47 -13.87
CA VAL A 155 18.78 2.94 -14.48
C VAL A 155 18.76 4.47 -14.53
N ARG A 156 19.11 5.14 -13.44
CA ARG A 156 19.18 6.61 -13.38
C ARG A 156 20.18 7.18 -14.40
N ALA A 157 21.38 6.60 -14.49
CA ALA A 157 22.38 7.03 -15.47
C ALA A 157 21.91 6.82 -16.92
N LEU A 158 21.16 5.74 -17.18
CA LEU A 158 20.56 5.50 -18.49
C LEU A 158 19.47 6.54 -18.81
N CYS A 159 18.62 6.85 -17.83
CA CYS A 159 17.59 7.88 -17.97
C CYS A 159 18.21 9.25 -18.29
N GLU A 160 19.26 9.64 -17.56
CA GLU A 160 20.01 10.87 -17.79
C GLU A 160 20.63 10.93 -19.19
N LYS A 161 21.30 9.84 -19.62
CA LYS A 161 21.90 9.73 -20.95
C LYS A 161 20.89 9.95 -22.09
N HIS A 162 19.64 9.52 -21.90
CA HIS A 162 18.58 9.60 -22.90
C HIS A 162 17.60 10.76 -22.67
N GLY A 163 17.84 11.63 -21.69
CA GLY A 163 16.97 12.77 -21.38
C GLY A 163 15.57 12.36 -20.88
N ILE A 164 15.45 11.18 -20.25
CA ILE A 164 14.21 10.69 -19.68
C ILE A 164 14.17 11.05 -18.18
N PRO A 165 13.08 11.63 -17.67
CA PRO A 165 12.95 11.90 -16.24
C PRO A 165 12.99 10.61 -15.41
N TYR A 166 13.80 10.61 -14.36
CA TYR A 166 13.82 9.57 -13.32
C TYR A 166 13.20 10.18 -12.05
N GLU A 167 11.89 9.96 -11.87
CA GLU A 167 11.11 10.64 -10.83
C GLU A 167 11.35 10.04 -9.45
N VAL A 168 11.76 10.89 -8.49
CA VAL A 168 12.01 10.49 -7.09
C VAL A 168 11.35 11.50 -6.17
N LYS A 169 10.58 11.01 -5.20
CA LYS A 169 9.89 11.83 -4.20
C LYS A 169 10.42 11.54 -2.80
N THR A 170 10.38 12.55 -1.94
CA THR A 170 10.63 12.32 -0.50
C THR A 170 9.52 11.44 0.08
N LEU A 171 9.83 10.71 1.16
CA LEU A 171 8.84 9.88 1.87
C LEU A 171 7.59 10.69 2.27
N TRP A 172 7.81 11.89 2.82
CA TRP A 172 6.74 12.80 3.21
C TRP A 172 5.89 13.24 2.01
N ARG A 173 6.54 13.60 0.89
CA ARG A 173 5.81 14.00 -0.32
C ARG A 173 4.97 12.85 -0.86
N GLY A 174 5.49 11.62 -0.84
CA GLY A 174 4.75 10.43 -1.22
C GLY A 174 3.48 10.26 -0.38
N MET A 175 3.58 10.38 0.95
CA MET A 175 2.42 10.32 1.84
C MET A 175 1.38 11.41 1.55
N VAL A 176 1.83 12.66 1.33
CA VAL A 176 0.94 13.78 0.97
C VAL A 176 0.24 13.52 -0.36
N ASP A 177 0.94 12.97 -1.34
CA ASP A 177 0.38 12.66 -2.66
C ASP A 177 -0.71 11.58 -2.57
N VAL A 178 -0.59 10.59 -1.68
CA VAL A 178 -1.67 9.61 -1.44
C VAL A 178 -2.95 10.29 -0.98
N VAL A 179 -2.88 11.13 0.05
CA VAL A 179 -4.07 11.86 0.56
C VAL A 179 -4.63 12.80 -0.49
N SER A 180 -3.74 13.50 -1.21
CA SER A 180 -4.11 14.44 -2.26
C SER A 180 -4.78 13.74 -3.45
N SER A 181 -4.32 12.53 -3.79
CA SER A 181 -4.92 11.67 -4.80
C SER A 181 -6.35 11.25 -4.41
N LEU A 182 -6.56 10.81 -3.15
CA LEU A 182 -7.90 10.50 -2.65
C LEU A 182 -8.83 11.72 -2.74
N LYS A 183 -8.35 12.91 -2.40
CA LYS A 183 -9.12 14.15 -2.51
C LYS A 183 -9.47 14.45 -3.97
N LYS A 184 -8.47 14.51 -4.85
CA LYS A 184 -8.64 14.81 -6.29
C LYS A 184 -9.61 13.83 -6.96
N SER A 185 -9.46 12.53 -6.70
CA SER A 185 -10.37 11.52 -7.23
C SER A 185 -11.79 11.66 -6.69
N GLY A 186 -11.94 12.03 -5.41
CA GLY A 186 -13.23 12.34 -4.81
C GLY A 186 -13.93 13.54 -5.44
N ASP A 187 -13.19 14.62 -5.70
CA ASP A 187 -13.69 15.83 -6.34
C ASP A 187 -14.09 15.56 -7.80
N LEU A 188 -13.25 14.83 -8.56
CA LEU A 188 -13.55 14.42 -9.93
C LEU A 188 -14.80 13.53 -10.03
N TRP A 189 -14.97 12.61 -9.07
CA TRP A 189 -16.18 11.79 -9.00
C TRP A 189 -17.43 12.64 -8.78
N LEU A 190 -17.36 13.61 -7.87
CA LEU A 190 -18.49 14.50 -7.58
C LEU A 190 -18.84 15.37 -8.78
N ASP A 191 -17.84 15.96 -9.43
CA ASP A 191 -18.03 16.76 -10.64
C ASP A 191 -18.70 15.95 -11.75
N ALA A 192 -18.16 14.75 -12.03
CA ALA A 192 -18.74 13.85 -13.02
C ALA A 192 -20.15 13.37 -12.65
N TYR A 193 -20.50 13.29 -11.36
CA TYR A 193 -21.83 12.91 -10.90
C TYR A 193 -22.86 14.05 -11.02
N LEU A 194 -22.44 15.29 -10.77
CA LEU A 194 -23.33 16.45 -10.82
C LEU A 194 -23.56 16.97 -12.24
N HIS A 195 -22.60 16.78 -13.14
CA HIS A 195 -22.57 17.40 -14.47
C HIS A 195 -22.65 16.40 -15.64
N LYS A 196 -22.92 15.11 -15.40
CA LYS A 196 -23.23 14.10 -16.43
C LYS A 196 -24.51 13.33 -16.10
#